data_AF-A0A089KYE8-F1
#
_entry.id   AF-A0A089KYE8-F1
#
_cell.length_a   1.000
_cell.length_b   1.000
_cell.length_c   1.000
_cell.angle_alpha   90.00
_cell.angle_beta   90.00
_cell.angle_gamma   90.00
#
_symmetry.space_group_name_H-M   'P 1'
#
loop_
_entity.id
_entity.type
_entity.pdbx_description
1 polymer ?
#
loop_
_entity_poly.entity_id
_entity_poly.type
_entity_poly.pdbx_seq_one_letter_code
_entity_poly.pdbx_strand_id
1 'polypeptide(L)'
;MSGRLMTLNMLLLFLLTSCSAWSGGENTERPPVTVLADGSEIPATVRTADDGESDQEDRQAQYRVLMEQIEEADIPYIRLGETVEIHLGEENRAHYELTDVILLPDGSYKYKMPDNGPETVMISEGSGSFELGMNPAAFLSSNTADYEPGATVRGFRLSGLSGGAQQEIFFVLRTDAGSIGPSL
;
A
#
# COMPACT_ATOMS: atom_id res chain seq x y z
N MET A 1 -24.86 -75.74 23.14
CA MET A 1 -23.44 -75.46 22.84
C MET A 1 -23.34 -75.26 21.33
N SER A 2 -23.49 -74.00 20.93
CA SER A 2 -23.56 -73.57 19.54
C SER A 2 -22.21 -72.96 19.19
N GLY A 3 -21.60 -73.34 18.07
CA GLY A 3 -20.31 -72.78 17.69
C GLY A 3 -19.82 -73.25 16.33
N ARG A 4 -19.48 -72.24 15.51
CA ARG A 4 -18.75 -72.29 14.22
C ARG A 4 -19.67 -72.65 13.06
N LEU A 5 -19.75 -71.88 11.98
CA LEU A 5 -18.70 -71.16 11.27
C LEU A 5 -19.40 -70.05 10.46
N MET A 6 -19.21 -68.78 10.82
CA MET A 6 -19.83 -67.65 10.12
C MET A 6 -18.96 -67.31 8.91
N THR A 7 -19.47 -67.62 7.72
CA THR A 7 -18.88 -67.27 6.42
C THR A 7 -18.95 -65.76 6.22
N LEU A 8 -17.81 -65.07 6.33
CA LEU A 8 -17.71 -63.66 5.95
C LEU A 8 -17.26 -63.57 4.49
N ASN A 9 -18.26 -63.50 3.62
CA ASN A 9 -18.10 -63.26 2.19
C ASN A 9 -17.80 -61.76 1.99
N MET A 10 -16.54 -61.44 1.70
CA MET A 10 -16.06 -60.09 1.45
C MET A 10 -16.52 -59.65 0.06
N LEU A 11 -17.72 -59.04 0.00
CA LEU A 11 -18.26 -58.43 -1.21
C LEU A 11 -17.48 -57.14 -1.51
N LEU A 12 -16.43 -57.28 -2.31
CA LEU A 12 -15.63 -56.19 -2.86
C LEU A 12 -16.46 -55.46 -3.94
N LEU A 13 -17.16 -54.39 -3.55
CA LEU A 13 -17.84 -53.50 -4.47
C LEU A 13 -16.83 -52.53 -5.10
N PHE A 14 -16.60 -52.72 -6.40
CA PHE A 14 -16.03 -51.74 -7.31
C PHE A 14 -16.85 -50.45 -7.26
N LEU A 15 -16.22 -49.34 -6.85
CA LEU A 15 -16.61 -48.02 -7.29
C LEU A 15 -15.44 -47.44 -8.09
N LEU A 16 -15.60 -47.54 -9.40
CA LEU A 16 -14.90 -46.73 -10.37
C LEU A 16 -15.37 -45.29 -10.19
N THR A 17 -14.51 -44.41 -9.68
CA THR A 17 -14.64 -42.97 -9.92
C THR A 17 -13.32 -42.47 -10.49
N SER A 18 -13.45 -42.07 -11.76
CA SER A 18 -12.50 -41.44 -12.65
C SER A 18 -11.50 -40.48 -11.98
N CYS A 19 -10.24 -40.61 -12.38
CA CYS A 19 -9.29 -39.51 -12.40
C CYS A 19 -9.89 -38.32 -13.14
N SER A 20 -10.18 -37.22 -12.45
CA SER A 20 -9.94 -35.90 -13.02
C SER A 20 -8.53 -35.50 -12.60
N ALA A 21 -7.59 -35.57 -13.54
CA ALA A 21 -6.34 -34.83 -13.44
C ALA A 21 -6.72 -33.34 -13.39
N TRP A 22 -6.75 -32.78 -12.19
CA TRP A 22 -6.91 -31.35 -11.98
C TRP A 22 -5.55 -30.71 -12.28
N SER A 23 -5.32 -30.38 -13.55
CA SER A 23 -4.38 -29.32 -13.92
C SER A 23 -5.07 -28.00 -13.63
N GLY A 24 -4.63 -27.29 -12.60
CA GLY A 24 -5.25 -26.02 -12.26
C GLY A 24 -4.35 -25.16 -11.40
N GLY A 25 -3.70 -24.19 -12.06
CA GLY A 25 -3.32 -22.91 -11.51
C GLY A 25 -1.92 -22.83 -10.93
N GLU A 26 -0.99 -22.31 -11.73
CA GLU A 26 -0.06 -21.31 -11.20
C GLU A 26 -0.89 -20.31 -10.38
N ASN A 27 -0.60 -20.18 -9.10
CA ASN A 27 -0.89 -18.93 -8.43
C ASN A 27 0.07 -18.71 -7.26
N THR A 28 1.22 -18.14 -7.59
CA THR A 28 2.12 -17.47 -6.67
C THR A 28 2.02 -15.98 -6.94
N GLU A 29 0.84 -15.42 -6.72
CA GLU A 29 0.64 -13.97 -6.83
C GLU A 29 1.02 -13.36 -5.47
N ARG A 30 2.30 -13.02 -5.34
CA ARG A 30 2.75 -12.02 -4.37
C ARG A 30 1.93 -10.73 -4.64
N PRO A 31 1.48 -9.97 -3.63
CA PRO A 31 0.81 -8.71 -3.89
C PRO A 31 1.70 -7.85 -4.82
N PRO A 32 1.12 -7.22 -5.86
CA PRO A 32 1.90 -6.56 -6.91
C PRO A 32 2.75 -5.39 -6.38
N VAL A 33 2.37 -4.84 -5.23
CA VAL A 33 3.04 -3.74 -4.53
C VAL A 33 2.97 -3.97 -3.02
N THR A 34 4.07 -3.77 -2.31
CA THR A 34 4.12 -3.70 -0.85
C THR A 34 4.83 -2.43 -0.43
N VAL A 35 4.22 -1.68 0.49
CA VAL A 35 4.82 -0.47 1.09
C VAL A 35 5.17 -0.80 2.54
N LEU A 36 6.42 -0.55 2.94
CA LEU A 36 6.91 -0.82 4.29
C LEU A 36 7.48 0.44 4.92
N ALA A 37 7.28 0.61 6.21
CA ALA A 37 8.03 1.56 7.02
C ALA A 37 8.18 1.02 8.45
N ASP A 38 9.38 1.15 9.02
CA ASP A 38 9.73 0.57 10.34
C ASP A 38 9.32 -0.92 10.47
N GLY A 39 9.52 -1.69 9.40
CA GLY A 39 9.18 -3.12 9.33
C GLY A 39 7.68 -3.44 9.32
N SER A 40 6.81 -2.44 9.28
CA SER A 40 5.35 -2.60 9.22
C SER A 40 4.82 -2.34 7.81
N GLU A 41 3.83 -3.14 7.39
CA GLU A 41 3.15 -2.95 6.11
C GLU A 41 2.16 -1.79 6.18
N ILE A 42 2.24 -0.91 5.19
CA ILE A 42 1.36 0.24 5.04
C ILE A 42 0.31 -0.12 3.97
N PRO A 43 -0.99 -0.02 4.30
CA PRO A 43 -2.04 -0.20 3.31
C PRO A 43 -1.85 0.75 2.12
N ALA A 44 -1.86 0.18 0.91
CA ALA A 44 -1.71 0.93 -0.32
C ALA A 44 -2.77 0.49 -1.33
N THR A 45 -3.19 1.43 -2.18
CA THR A 45 -4.00 1.13 -3.37
C THR A 45 -3.18 1.33 -4.62
N VAL A 46 -3.43 0.51 -5.63
CA VAL A 46 -2.74 0.55 -6.92
C VAL A 46 -3.78 0.81 -8.00
N ARG A 47 -3.48 1.78 -8.88
CA ARG A 47 -4.32 2.15 -10.01
C ARG A 47 -3.48 2.12 -11.29
N THR A 48 -3.97 1.43 -12.30
CA THR A 48 -3.45 1.60 -13.67
C THR A 48 -4.16 2.79 -14.28
N ALA A 49 -3.41 3.75 -14.82
CA ALA A 49 -3.98 4.88 -15.54
C ALA A 49 -3.98 4.58 -17.05
N ASP A 50 -5.16 4.60 -17.67
CA ASP A 50 -5.31 4.45 -19.11
C ASP A 50 -4.86 5.75 -19.80
N ASP A 51 -3.75 5.69 -20.54
CA ASP A 51 -3.19 6.64 -21.50
C ASP A 51 -3.13 8.15 -21.14
N GLY A 52 -3.50 8.52 -19.91
CA GLY A 52 -3.66 9.89 -19.45
C GLY A 52 -3.34 10.06 -17.97
N GLU A 53 -2.74 11.20 -17.64
CA GLU A 53 -2.50 11.61 -16.25
C GLU A 53 -3.85 11.78 -15.52
N SER A 54 -4.00 11.25 -14.30
CA SER A 54 -5.19 11.55 -13.50
C SER A 54 -5.30 13.05 -13.26
N ASP A 55 -6.52 13.58 -13.36
CA ASP A 55 -6.78 14.90 -12.84
C ASP A 55 -6.70 14.91 -11.30
N GLN A 56 -6.84 16.09 -10.71
CA GLN A 56 -6.74 16.26 -9.26
C GLN A 56 -7.93 15.63 -8.50
N GLU A 57 -9.09 15.54 -9.15
CA GLU A 57 -10.31 15.01 -8.54
C GLU A 57 -10.22 13.49 -8.39
N ASP A 58 -9.75 12.81 -9.45
CA ASP A 58 -9.46 11.38 -9.46
C ASP A 58 -8.44 10.99 -8.37
N ARG A 59 -7.37 11.79 -8.23
CA ARG A 59 -6.34 11.57 -7.20
C ARG A 59 -6.89 11.71 -5.79
N GLN A 60 -7.69 12.73 -5.53
CA GLN A 60 -8.32 12.90 -4.23
C GLN A 60 -9.28 11.76 -3.92
N ALA A 61 -10.03 11.26 -4.92
CA ALA A 61 -10.91 10.12 -4.73
C ALA A 61 -10.17 8.88 -4.20
N GLN A 62 -8.93 8.63 -4.64
CA GLN A 62 -8.13 7.50 -4.11
C GLN A 62 -7.80 7.65 -2.63
N TYR A 63 -7.45 8.86 -2.18
CA TYR A 63 -7.21 9.11 -0.76
C TYR A 63 -8.48 9.00 0.06
N ARG A 64 -9.63 9.47 -0.44
CA ARG A 64 -10.91 9.29 0.26
C ARG A 64 -11.23 7.80 0.46
N VAL A 65 -11.04 6.99 -0.58
CA VAL A 65 -11.26 5.53 -0.48
C VAL A 65 -10.33 4.90 0.57
N LEU A 66 -9.05 5.27 0.61
CA LEU A 66 -8.12 4.78 1.63
C LEU A 66 -8.57 5.19 3.05
N MET A 67 -8.98 6.45 3.23
CA MET A 67 -9.42 6.97 4.52
C MET A 67 -10.79 6.41 4.97
N GLU A 68 -11.66 6.00 4.04
CA GLU A 68 -12.92 5.32 4.35
C GLU A 68 -12.71 3.85 4.78
N GLN A 69 -11.58 3.25 4.39
CA GLN A 69 -11.26 1.84 4.69
C GLN A 69 -10.41 1.67 5.94
N ILE A 70 -9.78 2.74 6.43
CA ILE A 70 -8.83 2.71 7.53
C ILE A 70 -9.31 3.69 8.60
N GLU A 71 -9.53 3.20 9.81
CA GLU A 71 -9.80 4.07 10.97
C GLU A 71 -8.57 4.97 11.23
N GLU A 72 -8.77 6.23 11.59
CA GLU A 72 -7.66 7.20 11.76
C GLU A 72 -6.58 6.69 12.73
N ALA A 73 -7.00 5.99 13.79
CA ALA A 73 -6.10 5.40 14.79
C ALA A 73 -5.19 4.30 14.21
N ASP A 74 -5.64 3.63 13.15
CA ASP A 74 -4.94 2.53 12.49
C ASP A 74 -4.05 3.00 11.33
N ILE A 75 -4.11 4.29 10.96
CA ILE A 75 -3.15 4.87 10.02
C ILE A 75 -1.75 4.83 10.65
N PRO A 76 -0.76 4.18 10.00
CA PRO A 76 0.58 4.04 10.54
C PRO A 76 1.23 5.39 10.84
N TYR A 77 1.78 5.54 12.04
CA TYR A 77 2.59 6.71 12.42
C TYR A 77 4.06 6.43 12.14
N ILE A 78 4.68 7.24 11.28
CA ILE A 78 6.09 7.12 10.90
C ILE A 78 6.81 8.42 11.26
N ARG A 79 7.95 8.29 11.94
CA ARG A 79 8.78 9.45 12.32
C ARG A 79 9.46 10.04 11.09
N LEU A 80 9.64 11.36 11.11
CA LEU A 80 10.46 12.04 10.10
C LEU A 80 11.91 11.52 10.16
N GLY A 81 12.52 11.34 9.00
CA GLY A 81 13.85 10.74 8.84
C GLY A 81 13.88 9.21 8.78
N GLU A 82 12.74 8.53 9.02
CA GLU A 82 12.64 7.08 8.80
C GLU A 82 12.56 6.77 7.30
N THR A 83 12.97 5.56 6.93
CA THR A 83 12.90 5.09 5.54
C THR A 83 11.56 4.45 5.22
N VAL A 84 10.97 4.83 4.09
CA VAL A 84 9.83 4.14 3.48
C VAL A 84 10.33 3.33 2.31
N GLU A 85 10.05 2.04 2.31
CA GLU A 85 10.43 1.10 1.27
C GLU A 85 9.22 0.74 0.40
N ILE A 86 9.47 0.63 -0.90
CA ILE A 86 8.49 0.24 -1.91
C ILE A 86 9.03 -1.00 -2.59
N HIS A 87 8.27 -2.08 -2.52
CA HIS A 87 8.57 -3.34 -3.17
C HIS A 87 7.54 -3.56 -4.27
N LEU A 88 7.99 -3.57 -5.51
CA LEU A 88 7.20 -3.98 -6.66
C LEU A 88 7.49 -5.46 -6.96
N GLY A 89 6.60 -6.12 -7.72
CA GLY A 89 6.94 -7.41 -8.36
C GLY A 89 8.23 -7.31 -9.19
N GLU A 90 8.73 -8.44 -9.71
CA GLU A 90 9.97 -8.45 -10.53
C GLU A 90 9.85 -7.53 -11.75
N GLU A 91 10.24 -6.27 -11.57
CA GLU A 91 10.25 -5.24 -12.59
C GLU A 91 11.67 -4.76 -12.86
N ASN A 92 11.91 -4.47 -14.15
CA ASN A 92 13.09 -3.72 -14.57
C ASN A 92 13.07 -2.31 -13.96
N ARG A 93 14.22 -1.63 -13.97
CA ARG A 93 14.39 -0.26 -13.46
C ARG A 93 13.28 0.68 -13.94
N ALA A 94 12.54 1.26 -13.01
CA ALA A 94 11.48 2.22 -13.24
C ALA A 94 11.71 3.49 -12.41
N HIS A 95 11.28 4.63 -12.95
CA HIS A 95 11.32 5.92 -12.25
C HIS A 95 9.89 6.25 -11.83
N TYR A 96 9.71 6.51 -10.54
CA TYR A 96 8.44 6.97 -10.00
C TYR A 96 8.60 8.39 -9.47
N GLU A 97 7.61 9.22 -9.76
CA GLU A 97 7.47 10.55 -9.19
C GLU A 97 6.65 10.45 -7.91
N LEU A 98 7.25 10.86 -6.80
CA LEU A 98 6.64 10.96 -5.48
C LEU A 98 6.00 12.33 -5.30
N THR A 99 4.69 12.30 -5.07
CA THR A 99 3.90 13.45 -4.62
C THR A 99 3.52 13.24 -3.15
N ASP A 100 3.69 14.28 -2.34
CA ASP A 100 3.39 14.28 -0.90
C ASP A 100 2.47 15.47 -0.55
N VAL A 101 1.31 15.15 0.02
CA VAL A 101 0.24 16.12 0.32
C VAL A 101 -0.21 16.03 1.76
N ILE A 102 -0.67 17.15 2.32
CA ILE A 102 -1.39 17.14 3.61
C ILE A 102 -2.88 16.90 3.37
N LEU A 103 -3.43 15.90 4.06
CA LEU A 103 -4.84 15.52 3.96
C LEU A 103 -5.65 16.05 5.14
N LEU A 104 -6.94 16.26 4.90
CA LEU A 104 -7.97 16.31 5.92
C LEU A 104 -8.39 14.88 6.30
N PRO A 105 -9.09 14.68 7.44
CA PRO A 105 -9.57 13.35 7.85
C PRO A 105 -10.47 12.65 6.82
N ASP A 106 -11.11 13.42 5.93
CA ASP A 106 -11.95 12.89 4.86
C ASP A 106 -11.15 12.50 3.59
N GLY A 107 -9.82 12.59 3.61
CA GLY A 107 -8.93 12.30 2.48
C GLY A 107 -8.84 13.41 1.43
N SER A 108 -9.52 14.55 1.60
CA SER A 108 -9.36 15.71 0.72
C SER A 108 -8.08 16.49 1.05
N TYR A 109 -7.59 17.30 0.10
CA TYR A 109 -6.38 18.09 0.34
C TYR A 109 -6.65 19.24 1.31
N LYS A 110 -5.82 19.33 2.36
CA LYS A 110 -5.88 20.45 3.31
C LYS A 110 -5.36 21.75 2.70
N TYR A 111 -4.36 21.65 1.84
CA TYR A 111 -3.74 22.77 1.14
C TYR A 111 -3.73 22.51 -0.36
N LYS A 112 -3.59 23.57 -1.16
CA LYS A 112 -3.29 23.41 -2.57
C LYS A 112 -1.96 22.68 -2.72
N MET A 113 -1.87 21.85 -3.76
CA MET A 113 -0.62 21.15 -4.12
C MET A 113 0.53 22.16 -4.17
N PRO A 114 1.65 21.90 -3.48
CA PRO A 114 2.81 22.76 -3.60
C PRO A 114 3.38 22.67 -5.03
N ASP A 115 3.84 23.79 -5.58
CA ASP A 115 4.56 23.87 -6.88
C ASP A 115 6.00 23.33 -6.78
N ASN A 116 6.39 22.81 -5.61
CA ASN A 116 7.66 22.16 -5.39
C ASN A 116 7.57 20.82 -6.12
N GLY A 117 8.13 20.74 -7.33
CA GLY A 117 8.01 19.57 -8.20
C GLY A 117 8.30 18.24 -7.48
N PRO A 118 7.75 17.12 -8.00
CA PRO A 118 7.79 15.83 -7.31
C PRO A 118 9.23 15.38 -7.03
N GLU A 119 9.43 14.73 -5.89
CA GLU A 119 10.67 14.00 -5.62
C GLU A 119 10.70 12.74 -6.50
N THR A 120 11.86 12.38 -7.06
CA THR A 120 11.96 11.15 -7.86
C THR A 120 12.43 9.99 -6.98
N VAL A 121 11.64 8.93 -6.93
CA VAL A 121 12.01 7.66 -6.30
C VAL A 121 12.41 6.67 -7.38
N MET A 122 13.65 6.22 -7.32
CA MET A 122 14.17 5.21 -8.25
C MET A 122 13.86 3.82 -7.69
N ILE A 123 13.16 3.00 -8.49
CA ILE A 123 12.88 1.61 -8.17
C ILE A 123 13.72 0.73 -9.10
N SER A 124 14.56 -0.11 -8.53
CA SER A 124 15.45 -1.01 -9.27
C SER A 124 15.40 -2.41 -8.69
N GLU A 125 15.35 -3.42 -9.56
CA GLU A 125 15.30 -4.83 -9.13
C GLU A 125 14.10 -5.11 -8.20
N GLY A 126 12.94 -4.51 -8.52
CA GLY A 126 11.71 -4.66 -7.75
C GLY A 126 11.67 -3.92 -6.40
N SER A 127 12.65 -3.08 -6.06
CA SER A 127 12.58 -2.28 -4.83
C SER A 127 13.16 -0.87 -4.95
N GLY A 128 12.63 0.05 -4.16
CA GLY A 128 13.15 1.40 -4.00
C GLY A 128 12.77 1.95 -2.64
N SER A 129 13.34 3.09 -2.28
CA SER A 129 13.08 3.70 -0.97
C SER A 129 13.26 5.21 -1.01
N PHE A 130 12.64 5.90 -0.06
CA PHE A 130 12.88 7.31 0.19
C PHE A 130 12.90 7.58 1.70
N GLU A 131 13.58 8.65 2.10
CA GLU A 131 13.56 9.13 3.48
C GLU A 131 12.33 10.02 3.69
N LEU A 132 11.59 9.78 4.76
CA LEU A 132 10.41 10.56 5.09
C LEU A 132 10.79 11.96 5.59
N GLY A 133 10.95 12.89 4.65
CA GLY A 133 11.29 14.28 4.93
C GLY A 133 10.11 15.09 5.49
N MET A 134 10.43 16.30 5.97
CA MET A 134 9.42 17.28 6.37
C MET A 134 8.60 17.74 5.16
N ASN A 135 7.29 17.93 5.36
CA ASN A 135 6.45 18.65 4.40
C ASN A 135 6.26 20.10 4.88
N PRO A 136 6.78 21.13 4.16
CA PRO A 136 6.65 22.53 4.58
C PRO A 136 5.20 22.99 4.79
N ALA A 137 4.23 22.37 4.10
CA ALA A 137 2.82 22.72 4.23
C ALA A 137 2.25 22.34 5.61
N ALA A 138 2.87 21.40 6.35
CA ALA A 138 2.46 21.05 7.71
C ALA A 138 2.57 22.22 8.69
N PHE A 139 3.42 23.22 8.39
CA PHE A 139 3.57 24.43 9.22
C PHE A 139 2.55 25.54 8.90
N LEU A 140 1.70 25.36 7.89
CA LEU A 140 0.73 26.37 7.45
C LEU A 140 -0.56 26.37 8.28
N SER A 141 -0.69 25.48 9.27
CA SER A 141 -1.88 25.46 10.11
C SER A 141 -1.94 26.64 11.08
N SER A 142 -3.15 27.07 11.41
CA SER A 142 -3.40 27.95 12.56
C SER A 142 -4.04 27.19 13.73
N ASN A 143 -4.32 25.89 13.59
CA ASN A 143 -4.85 25.04 14.64
C ASN A 143 -3.68 24.36 15.37
N THR A 144 -3.56 24.63 16.67
CA THR A 144 -2.47 24.10 17.49
C THR A 144 -2.47 22.57 17.60
N ALA A 145 -3.64 21.92 17.46
CA ALA A 145 -3.76 20.47 17.50
C ALA A 145 -3.01 19.79 16.33
N ASP A 146 -2.83 20.47 15.20
CA ASP A 146 -2.11 19.90 14.04
C ASP A 146 -0.60 19.73 14.29
N TYR A 147 -0.07 20.32 15.37
CA TYR A 147 1.32 20.20 15.78
C TYR A 147 1.56 19.16 16.87
N GLU A 148 0.51 18.45 17.31
CA GLU A 148 0.67 17.32 18.21
C GLU A 148 1.39 16.16 17.49
N PRO A 149 2.14 15.31 18.23
CA PRO A 149 2.84 14.19 17.63
C PRO A 149 1.90 13.28 16.83
N GLY A 150 2.25 13.00 15.58
CA GLY A 150 1.45 12.16 14.68
C GLY A 150 0.11 12.75 14.24
N ALA A 151 -0.15 14.03 14.46
CA ALA A 151 -1.42 14.67 14.07
C ALA A 151 -1.49 15.03 12.57
N THR A 152 -0.35 15.02 11.85
CA THR A 152 -0.33 15.35 10.43
C THR A 152 -0.59 14.11 9.58
N VAL A 153 -1.77 14.03 8.95
CA VAL A 153 -2.08 13.00 7.94
C VAL A 153 -1.53 13.42 6.58
N ARG A 154 -0.68 12.59 6.00
CA ARG A 154 -0.06 12.78 4.69
C ARG A 154 -0.50 11.72 3.71
N GLY A 155 -0.79 12.15 2.48
CA GLY A 155 -1.07 11.29 1.34
C GLY A 155 0.15 11.25 0.43
N PHE A 156 0.57 10.05 0.07
CA PHE A 156 1.67 9.83 -0.85
C PHE A 156 1.16 9.19 -2.13
N ARG A 157 1.64 9.68 -3.27
CA ARG A 157 1.40 9.10 -4.58
C ARG A 157 2.72 8.87 -5.28
N LEU A 158 3.01 7.63 -5.65
CA LEU A 158 4.07 7.29 -6.60
C LEU A 158 3.43 7.11 -7.98
N SER A 159 3.91 7.84 -8.98
CA SER A 159 3.42 7.78 -10.35
C SER A 159 4.56 7.42 -11.29
N GLY A 160 4.45 6.31 -12.03
CA GLY A 160 5.52 5.81 -12.87
C GLY A 160 5.04 4.84 -13.95
N LEU A 161 5.95 4.45 -14.84
CA LEU A 161 5.68 3.44 -15.85
C LEU A 161 6.12 2.07 -15.35
N SER A 162 5.18 1.13 -15.30
CA SER A 162 5.39 -0.28 -14.95
C SER A 162 4.83 -1.14 -16.07
N GLY A 163 5.63 -2.09 -16.58
CA GLY A 163 5.20 -3.00 -17.66
C GLY A 163 4.71 -2.34 -18.95
N GLY A 164 5.04 -1.05 -19.18
CA GLY A 164 4.57 -0.27 -20.34
C GLY A 164 3.23 0.46 -20.13
N ALA A 165 2.64 0.38 -18.94
CA ALA A 165 1.45 1.13 -18.55
C ALA A 165 1.78 2.13 -17.43
N GLN A 166 1.02 3.23 -17.39
CA GLN A 166 1.12 4.18 -16.27
C GLN A 166 0.49 3.53 -15.03
N GLN A 167 1.24 3.51 -13.94
CA GLN A 167 0.82 2.98 -12.65
C GLN A 167 0.93 4.08 -11.59
N GLU A 168 -0.08 4.17 -10.74
CA GLU A 168 -0.09 5.02 -9.57
C GLU A 168 -0.30 4.18 -8.31
N ILE A 169 0.53 4.43 -7.29
CA ILE A 169 0.46 3.78 -5.98
C ILE A 169 0.14 4.87 -4.97
N PHE A 170 -0.91 4.69 -4.18
CA PHE A 170 -1.31 5.64 -3.14
C PHE A 170 -1.25 4.97 -1.77
N PHE A 171 -0.76 5.70 -0.78
CA PHE A 171 -0.79 5.30 0.62
C PHE A 171 -0.87 6.53 1.53
N VAL A 172 -1.24 6.32 2.80
CA VAL A 172 -1.42 7.38 3.79
C VAL A 172 -0.62 7.09 5.06
N LEU A 173 -0.03 8.12 5.66
CA LEU A 173 0.73 8.02 6.90
C LEU A 173 0.36 9.15 7.86
N ARG A 174 0.48 8.89 9.16
CA ARG A 174 0.55 9.92 10.19
C ARG A 174 2.00 10.28 10.47
N THR A 175 2.27 11.57 10.61
CA THR A 175 3.62 12.11 10.84
C THR A 175 3.56 13.31 11.78
N ASP A 176 4.72 13.74 12.26
CA ASP A 176 4.85 15.02 12.94
C ASP A 176 4.90 16.17 11.91
N ALA A 177 4.42 17.35 12.29
CA ALA A 177 4.50 18.53 11.42
C ALA A 177 5.97 18.96 11.14
N GLY A 178 6.89 18.62 12.05
CA GLY A 178 8.32 18.92 11.94
C GLY A 178 9.13 18.07 12.90
N SER A 179 10.45 18.00 12.70
CA SER A 179 11.32 17.26 13.62
C SER A 179 11.30 17.91 15.00
N ILE A 180 10.85 17.18 16.02
CA ILE A 180 11.15 17.54 17.41
C ILE A 180 12.63 17.19 17.60
N GLY A 181 13.53 18.19 17.45
CA GLY A 181 14.88 18.07 18.02
C GLY A 181 14.76 17.72 19.51
N PRO A 182 15.74 17.03 20.12
CA PRO A 182 15.61 16.54 21.49
C PRO A 182 15.14 17.69 22.38
N SER A 183 14.06 17.45 23.13
CA SER A 183 13.49 18.39 24.09
C SER A 183 14.62 18.95 24.95
N LEU A 184 14.86 20.26 24.86
CA LEU A 184 15.82 20.96 25.72
C LEU A 184 15.38 20.92 27.19
#